data_AF-A0A938UV57-F1
#
_entry.id   AF-A0A938UV57-F1
#
_cell.length_a   1.000
_cell.length_b   1.000
_cell.length_c   1.000
_cell.angle_alpha   90.00
_cell.angle_beta   90.00
_cell.angle_gamma   90.00
#
_symmetry.space_group_name_H-M   'P 1'
#
loop_
_entity.id
_entity.type
_entity.pdbx_description
1 polymer ?
#
loop_
_entity_poly.entity_id
_entity_poly.type
_entity_poly.pdbx_seq_one_letter_code
_entity_poly.pdbx_strand_id
1 'polypeptide(L)'
;MILLNPKNHRRSSPDDRSREIMIKTIAFLENKGLRKIKKDYHEKVWNYDFVEFLRKEKIFSTLMTPRGYGAEDSRWDTYRNCEFAEITSFYGLTYWYTFQVTMLGLGPIFLGENETVKHRTAKLLEEGRVFG
;
A
#
# COMPACT_ATOMS: atom_id res chain seq x y z
N MET A 1 1.96 -2.17 24.49
CA MET A 1 1.50 -0.90 23.88
C MET A 1 0.80 -1.25 22.58
N ILE A 2 -0.49 -0.90 22.43
CA ILE A 2 -1.33 -1.28 21.27
C ILE A 2 -1.14 -0.29 20.09
N LEU A 3 -0.68 0.93 20.38
CA LEU A 3 -0.53 2.01 19.40
C LEU A 3 0.73 1.83 18.53
N LEU A 4 0.61 2.18 17.26
CA LEU A 4 1.73 2.25 16.33
C LEU A 4 2.84 3.17 16.86
N ASN A 5 4.04 2.62 16.98
CA ASN A 5 5.27 3.38 17.19
C ASN A 5 6.24 3.08 16.05
N PRO A 6 6.41 3.99 15.07
CA PRO A 6 7.25 3.72 13.92
C PRO A 6 8.73 3.49 14.25
N LYS A 7 9.23 4.09 15.34
CA LYS A 7 10.61 3.89 15.82
C LYS A 7 10.81 2.56 16.53
N ASN A 8 9.74 1.85 16.86
CA ASN A 8 9.78 0.55 17.51
C ASN A 8 8.63 -0.32 16.98
N HIS A 9 8.60 -0.53 15.66
CA HIS A 9 7.57 -1.32 14.99
C HIS A 9 7.76 -2.82 15.29
N ARG A 10 7.34 -3.24 16.48
CA ARG A 10 7.34 -4.63 16.96
C ARG A 10 5.93 -5.19 16.89
N ARG A 11 5.45 -5.50 15.68
CA ARG A 11 4.22 -6.26 15.46
C ARG A 11 4.53 -7.67 15.00
N SER A 12 3.62 -8.59 15.36
CA SER A 12 3.59 -9.89 14.71
C SER A 12 3.20 -9.67 13.25
N SER A 13 4.06 -10.08 12.32
CA SER A 13 3.78 -10.04 10.89
C SER A 13 3.40 -11.46 10.46
N PRO A 14 2.41 -11.63 9.56
CA PRO A 14 1.99 -12.95 9.12
C PRO A 14 3.07 -13.66 8.31
N ASP A 15 4.04 -12.92 7.75
CA ASP A 15 5.21 -13.41 7.03
C ASP A 15 6.24 -12.29 6.83
N ASP A 16 7.41 -12.67 6.33
CA ASP A 16 8.56 -11.78 6.15
C ASP A 16 8.31 -10.69 5.11
N ARG A 17 7.59 -11.01 4.03
CA ARG A 17 7.27 -10.02 2.99
C ARG A 17 6.39 -8.90 3.54
N SER A 18 5.40 -9.24 4.35
CA SER A 18 4.55 -8.26 5.03
C SER A 18 5.37 -7.35 5.91
N ARG A 19 6.26 -7.93 6.73
CA ARG A 19 7.16 -7.19 7.61
C ARG A 19 8.02 -6.21 6.82
N GLU A 20 8.60 -6.67 5.72
CA GLU A 20 9.46 -5.87 4.84
C GLU A 20 8.69 -4.67 4.27
N ILE A 21 7.49 -4.88 3.74
CA ILE A 21 6.63 -3.81 3.21
C ILE A 21 6.35 -2.74 4.28
N MET A 22 5.99 -3.14 5.50
CA MET A 22 5.70 -2.19 6.58
C MET A 22 6.95 -1.39 6.97
N ILE A 23 8.09 -2.07 7.16
CA ILE A 23 9.35 -1.42 7.53
C ILE A 23 9.81 -0.45 6.44
N LYS A 24 9.75 -0.86 5.17
CA LYS A 24 10.12 0.01 4.04
C LYS A 24 9.21 1.23 3.93
N THR A 25 7.92 1.05 4.17
CA THR A 25 6.93 2.15 4.13
C THR A 25 7.19 3.16 5.25
N ILE A 26 7.44 2.67 6.47
CA ILE A 26 7.87 3.51 7.60
C ILE A 26 9.16 4.25 7.25
N ALA A 27 10.18 3.53 6.76
CA ALA A 27 11.47 4.13 6.41
C ALA A 27 11.33 5.21 5.33
N PHE A 28 10.51 4.99 4.29
CA PHE A 28 10.24 6.00 3.26
C PHE A 28 9.66 7.29 3.87
N LEU A 29 8.65 7.16 4.74
CA LEU A 29 7.95 8.30 5.34
C LEU A 29 8.82 9.02 6.39
N GLU A 30 9.59 8.28 7.20
CA GLU A 30 10.57 8.86 8.13
C GLU A 30 11.69 9.60 7.39
N ASN A 31 12.21 9.04 6.30
CA ASN A 31 13.24 9.68 5.47
C ASN A 31 12.71 10.96 4.80
N LYS A 32 11.45 10.96 4.36
CA LYS A 32 10.79 12.17 3.85
C LYS A 32 10.65 13.23 4.96
N GLY A 33 10.30 12.81 6.16
CA GLY A 33 10.32 13.60 7.38
C GLY A 33 9.11 14.53 7.55
N LEU A 34 8.75 14.76 8.82
CA LEU A 34 7.53 15.49 9.21
C LEU A 34 7.41 16.87 8.56
N ARG A 35 8.51 17.64 8.47
CA ARG A 35 8.49 18.98 7.87
C ARG A 35 8.04 18.96 6.42
N LYS A 36 8.58 18.04 5.62
CA LYS A 36 8.23 17.93 4.20
C LYS A 36 6.83 17.38 4.03
N ILE A 37 6.43 16.36 4.81
CA ILE A 37 5.06 15.82 4.80
C ILE A 37 4.03 16.92 5.06
N LYS A 38 4.22 17.73 6.11
CA LYS A 38 3.30 18.84 6.42
C LYS A 38 3.28 19.90 5.31
N LYS A 39 4.45 20.24 4.76
CA LYS A 39 4.55 21.19 3.64
C LYS A 39 3.74 20.69 2.43
N ASP A 40 3.97 19.45 2.01
CA ASP A 40 3.27 18.84 0.87
C ASP A 40 1.76 18.82 1.08
N TYR A 41 1.31 18.52 2.31
CA TYR A 41 -0.12 18.57 2.66
C TYR A 41 -0.71 19.99 2.50
N HIS A 42 -0.08 21.01 3.06
CA HIS A 42 -0.56 22.38 2.98
C HIS A 42 -0.51 22.95 1.55
N GLU A 43 0.49 22.55 0.77
CA GLU A 43 0.66 22.95 -0.63
C GLU A 43 -0.16 22.08 -1.61
N LYS A 44 -0.89 21.08 -1.11
CA LYS A 44 -1.70 20.14 -1.92
C LYS A 44 -0.88 19.44 -3.01
N VAL A 45 0.38 19.14 -2.70
CA VAL A 45 1.29 18.46 -3.61
C VAL A 45 0.84 17.01 -3.77
N TRP A 46 0.72 16.56 -5.01
CA TRP A 46 0.42 15.16 -5.28
C TRP A 46 1.61 14.26 -4.92
N ASN A 47 1.34 13.10 -4.34
CA ASN A 47 2.33 12.16 -3.79
C ASN A 47 2.96 11.25 -4.85
N TYR A 48 3.41 11.82 -5.98
CA TYR A 48 4.06 11.07 -7.07
C TYR A 48 5.25 10.23 -6.59
N ASP A 49 6.02 10.75 -5.64
CA ASP A 49 7.16 10.04 -5.05
C ASP A 49 6.74 8.79 -4.28
N PHE A 50 5.61 8.85 -3.57
CA PHE A 50 5.02 7.70 -2.90
C PHE A 50 4.50 6.67 -3.89
N VAL A 51 3.82 7.08 -4.96
CA VAL A 51 3.38 6.16 -6.02
C VAL A 51 4.55 5.46 -6.69
N GLU A 52 5.64 6.18 -6.98
CA GLU A 52 6.87 5.57 -7.49
C GLU A 52 7.52 4.59 -6.50
N PHE A 53 7.49 4.90 -5.21
CA PHE A 53 7.92 3.98 -4.16
C PHE A 53 7.06 2.70 -4.14
N LEU A 54 5.73 2.84 -4.15
CA LEU A 54 4.79 1.70 -4.19
C LEU A 54 5.05 0.79 -5.40
N ARG A 55 5.32 1.39 -6.57
CA ARG A 55 5.66 0.68 -7.80
C ARG A 55 6.97 -0.08 -7.68
N LYS A 56 8.05 0.59 -7.26
CA LYS A 56 9.39 -0.01 -7.13
C LYS A 56 9.39 -1.18 -6.16
N GLU A 57 8.69 -1.02 -5.04
CA GLU A 57 8.60 -2.02 -3.99
C GLU A 57 7.48 -3.04 -4.21
N LYS A 58 6.71 -2.93 -5.30
CA LYS A 58 5.60 -3.84 -5.66
C LYS A 58 4.57 -3.99 -4.54
N ILE A 59 4.30 -2.92 -3.79
CA ILE A 59 3.50 -2.97 -2.56
C ILE A 59 2.04 -3.30 -2.87
N PHE A 60 1.40 -2.55 -3.76
CA PHE A 60 -0.02 -2.78 -4.08
C PHE A 60 -0.24 -4.10 -4.81
N SER A 61 0.66 -4.51 -5.71
CA SER A 61 0.55 -5.83 -6.34
C SER A 61 0.68 -6.96 -5.32
N THR A 62 1.50 -6.82 -4.27
CA THR A 62 1.64 -7.83 -3.22
C THR A 62 0.42 -7.87 -2.29
N LEU A 63 -0.10 -6.69 -1.90
CA LEU A 63 -1.17 -6.56 -0.89
C LEU A 63 -2.59 -6.72 -1.45
N MET A 64 -2.81 -6.31 -2.70
CA MET A 64 -4.15 -6.14 -3.29
C MET A 64 -4.42 -7.04 -4.49
N THR A 65 -3.51 -7.96 -4.83
CA THR A 65 -3.79 -8.99 -5.85
C THR A 65 -4.20 -10.28 -5.16
N PRO A 66 -5.38 -10.85 -5.47
CA PRO A 66 -5.76 -12.16 -4.95
C PRO A 66 -4.81 -13.27 -5.42
N ARG A 67 -4.66 -14.32 -4.60
CA ARG A 67 -3.81 -15.47 -4.91
C ARG A 67 -4.21 -16.07 -6.26
N GLY A 68 -3.22 -16.41 -7.08
CA GLY A 68 -3.43 -17.01 -8.41
C GLY A 68 -3.44 -16.01 -9.57
N TYR A 69 -3.56 -14.71 -9.29
CA TYR A 69 -3.51 -13.67 -10.34
C TYR A 69 -2.16 -12.95 -10.43
N GLY A 70 -1.36 -12.95 -9.37
CA GLY A 70 -0.07 -12.28 -9.29
C GLY A 70 1.08 -13.21 -8.87
N ALA A 71 2.13 -12.62 -8.31
CA ALA A 71 3.27 -13.35 -7.75
C ALA A 71 2.86 -14.32 -6.62
N GLU A 72 3.73 -15.27 -6.30
CA GLU A 72 3.47 -16.32 -5.30
C GLU A 72 3.13 -15.76 -3.91
N ASP A 73 3.75 -14.64 -3.53
CA ASP A 73 3.55 -13.94 -2.26
C ASP A 73 2.36 -12.96 -2.27
N SER A 74 1.71 -12.78 -3.42
CA SER A 74 0.54 -11.93 -3.57
C SER A 74 -0.70 -12.57 -2.97
N ARG A 75 -1.37 -11.83 -2.08
CA ARG A 75 -2.67 -12.21 -1.56
C ARG A 75 -3.40 -11.01 -0.98
N TRP A 76 -4.70 -10.97 -1.20
CA TRP A 76 -5.58 -10.08 -0.47
C TRP A 76 -5.76 -10.59 0.96
N ASP A 77 -5.23 -9.84 1.93
CA ASP A 77 -5.20 -10.24 3.34
C ASP A 77 -5.57 -9.04 4.21
N THR A 78 -6.67 -9.15 4.95
CA THR A 78 -7.20 -8.05 5.75
C THR A 78 -6.21 -7.58 6.82
N TYR A 79 -5.44 -8.48 7.43
CA TYR A 79 -4.49 -8.10 8.46
C TYR A 79 -3.37 -7.21 7.89
N ARG A 80 -2.76 -7.65 6.79
CA ARG A 80 -1.70 -6.87 6.10
C ARG A 80 -2.24 -5.52 5.62
N ASN A 81 -3.44 -5.52 5.05
CA ASN A 81 -4.08 -4.30 4.52
C ASN A 81 -4.41 -3.31 5.64
N CYS A 82 -4.94 -3.76 6.77
CA CYS A 82 -5.21 -2.92 7.93
C CYS A 82 -3.93 -2.35 8.55
N GLU A 83 -2.87 -3.14 8.64
CA GLU A 83 -1.57 -2.66 9.14
C GLU A 83 -0.98 -1.58 8.21
N PHE A 84 -1.03 -1.79 6.90
CA PHE A 84 -0.59 -0.79 5.92
C PHE A 84 -1.45 0.50 5.99
N ALA A 85 -2.77 0.34 6.14
CA ALA A 85 -3.70 1.45 6.30
C ALA A 85 -3.40 2.27 7.56
N GLU A 86 -3.08 1.62 8.68
CA GLU A 86 -2.70 2.29 9.93
C GLU A 86 -1.40 3.08 9.77
N ILE A 87 -0.37 2.46 9.18
CA ILE A 87 0.92 3.14 8.94
C ILE A 87 0.72 4.37 8.07
N THR A 88 0.08 4.22 6.91
CA THR A 88 -0.11 5.34 5.99
C THR A 88 -1.00 6.45 6.60
N SER A 89 -2.03 6.08 7.36
CA SER A 89 -2.88 7.05 8.08
C SER A 89 -2.13 7.83 9.14
N PHE A 90 -1.21 7.19 9.86
CA PHE A 90 -0.40 7.83 10.88
C PHE A 90 0.46 8.96 10.31
N TYR A 91 1.04 8.76 9.12
CA TYR A 91 1.93 9.75 8.51
C TYR A 91 1.20 10.84 7.73
N GLY A 92 0.07 10.54 7.09
CA GLY A 92 -0.68 11.56 6.41
C GLY A 92 -1.81 11.04 5.53
N LEU A 93 -2.92 11.79 5.53
CA LEU A 93 -4.14 11.46 4.81
C LEU A 93 -3.90 11.20 3.31
N THR A 94 -3.00 11.95 2.67
CA THR A 94 -2.71 11.79 1.23
C THR A 94 -2.17 10.39 0.90
N TYR A 95 -1.34 9.80 1.76
CA TYR A 95 -0.78 8.46 1.53
C TYR A 95 -1.84 7.37 1.73
N TRP A 96 -2.63 7.50 2.81
CA TRP A 96 -3.75 6.61 3.06
C TRP A 96 -4.81 6.68 1.97
N TYR A 97 -5.11 7.88 1.46
CA TYR A 97 -6.09 8.08 0.40
C TYR A 97 -5.72 7.32 -0.88
N THR A 98 -4.45 7.39 -1.31
CA THR A 98 -3.95 6.63 -2.46
C THR A 98 -4.16 5.12 -2.29
N PHE A 99 -3.93 4.60 -1.08
CA PHE A 99 -4.21 3.21 -0.74
C PHE A 99 -5.70 2.90 -0.78
N GLN A 100 -6.52 3.68 -0.07
CA GLN A 100 -7.94 3.39 0.13
C GLN A 100 -8.72 3.43 -1.19
N VAL A 101 -8.47 4.43 -2.03
CA VAL A 101 -9.17 4.58 -3.31
C VAL A 101 -8.77 3.47 -4.28
N THR A 102 -7.49 3.08 -4.28
CA THR A 102 -7.04 1.93 -5.07
C THR A 102 -7.73 0.64 -4.60
N MET A 103 -7.74 0.39 -3.29
CA MET A 103 -8.36 -0.80 -2.73
C MET A 103 -9.87 -0.88 -3.04
N LEU A 104 -10.60 0.22 -2.95
CA LEU A 104 -12.03 0.28 -3.30
C LEU A 104 -12.27 0.06 -4.80
N GLY A 105 -11.46 0.68 -5.67
CA GLY A 105 -11.58 0.51 -7.13
C GLY A 105 -11.32 -0.91 -7.61
N LEU A 106 -10.49 -1.68 -6.88
CA LEU A 106 -10.20 -3.08 -7.19
C LEU A 106 -11.30 -4.05 -6.76
N GLY A 107 -12.11 -3.69 -5.76
CA GLY A 107 -13.17 -4.55 -5.22
C GLY A 107 -14.12 -5.09 -6.29
N PRO A 108 -14.78 -4.24 -7.08
CA PRO A 108 -15.67 -4.68 -8.16
C PRO A 108 -14.98 -5.53 -9.23
N ILE A 109 -13.68 -5.31 -9.47
CA ILE A 109 -12.91 -6.08 -10.46
C ILE A 109 -12.68 -7.51 -9.99
N PHE A 110 -12.09 -7.68 -8.80
CA PHE A 110 -11.72 -9.00 -8.32
C PHE A 110 -12.92 -9.82 -7.83
N LEU A 111 -14.01 -9.16 -7.42
CA LEU A 111 -15.28 -9.82 -7.08
C LEU A 111 -16.15 -10.15 -8.30
N GLY A 112 -15.85 -9.58 -9.48
CA GLY A 112 -16.57 -9.89 -10.72
C GLY A 112 -16.20 -11.24 -11.32
N GLU A 113 -16.83 -11.61 -12.43
CA GLU A 113 -16.59 -12.89 -13.13
C GLU A 113 -15.64 -12.77 -14.34
N ASN A 114 -15.20 -11.55 -14.68
CA ASN A 114 -14.38 -11.32 -15.87
C ASN A 114 -12.88 -11.61 -15.62
N GLU A 115 -12.48 -12.85 -15.88
CA GLU A 115 -11.09 -13.33 -15.68
C GLU A 115 -10.05 -12.53 -16.48
N THR A 116 -10.36 -12.15 -17.72
CA THR A 116 -9.45 -11.34 -18.56
C THR A 116 -9.15 -9.99 -17.89
N VAL A 117 -10.17 -9.34 -17.31
CA VAL A 117 -9.98 -8.06 -16.61
C VAL A 117 -9.22 -8.25 -15.30
N LYS A 118 -9.43 -9.35 -14.56
CA LYS A 118 -8.66 -9.64 -13.34
C LYS A 118 -7.17 -9.81 -13.63
N HIS A 119 -6.80 -10.60 -14.64
CA HIS A 119 -5.39 -10.78 -15.03
C HIS A 119 -4.76 -9.48 -15.54
N ARG A 120 -5.50 -8.70 -16.34
CA ARG A 120 -5.03 -7.38 -16.78
C ARG A 120 -4.79 -6.44 -15.60
N THR A 121 -5.69 -6.46 -14.62
CA THR A 121 -5.61 -5.61 -13.42
C THR A 121 -4.43 -6.00 -12.54
N ALA A 122 -4.17 -7.29 -12.34
CA ALA A 122 -2.98 -7.77 -11.64
C ALA A 122 -1.68 -7.27 -12.29
N LYS A 123 -1.59 -7.32 -13.62
CA LYS A 123 -0.44 -6.77 -14.37
C LYS A 123 -0.29 -5.26 -14.18
N LEU A 124 -1.40 -4.51 -14.22
CA LEU A 124 -1.37 -3.06 -14.00
C LEU A 124 -0.93 -2.69 -12.58
N LEU A 125 -1.34 -3.47 -11.57
CA LEU A 125 -0.86 -3.30 -10.19
C LEU A 125 0.65 -3.57 -10.09
N GLU A 126 1.15 -4.59 -10.78
CA GLU A 126 2.58 -4.86 -10.85
C GLU A 126 3.35 -3.73 -11.53
N GLU A 127 2.77 -3.06 -12.52
CA GLU A 127 3.29 -1.85 -13.16
C GLU A 127 3.17 -0.59 -12.27
N GLY A 128 2.57 -0.71 -11.07
CA GLY A 128 2.43 0.39 -10.10
C GLY A 128 1.28 1.34 -10.38
N ARG A 129 0.28 0.91 -11.15
CA ARG A 129 -0.94 1.70 -11.37
C ARG A 129 -1.74 1.78 -10.07
N VAL A 130 -2.30 2.97 -9.84
CA VAL A 130 -3.30 3.23 -8.81
C VAL A 130 -4.68 3.24 -9.44
N PHE A 131 -5.71 2.90 -8.66
CA PHE A 131 -7.08 2.75 -9.14
C PHE A 131 -8.00 3.68 -8.36
N GLY A 132 -9.14 4.06 -8.95
CA GLY A 132 -10.13 4.96 -8.38
C GLY A 132 -11.28 5.20 -9.32
#